data_AF-A0A1H9CYD3-F1
#
_entry.id   AF-A0A1H9CYD3-F1
#
_cell.length_a   1.000
_cell.length_b   1.000
_cell.length_c   1.000
_cell.angle_alpha   90.00
_cell.angle_beta   90.00
_cell.angle_gamma   90.00
#
_symmetry.space_group_name_H-M   'P 1'
#
loop_
_entity.id
_entity.type
_entity.pdbx_description
1 polymer ?
#
loop_
_entity_poly.entity_id
_entity_poly.type
_entity_poly.pdbx_seq_one_letter_code
_entity_poly.pdbx_strand_id
1 'polypeptide(L)'
;MIRGGSTEKAVHWLEDWAKSHIQALDEDEEVQAEALATEAHAASIEAKVYLGSALRALGYKNLKDFMLDELTSRADDEAERLENEAES
;
A
#
# COMPACT_ATOMS: atom_id res chain seq x y z
N MET A 1 1.00 29.16 -7.76
CA MET A 1 2.27 28.43 -7.73
C MET A 1 2.15 27.32 -6.69
N ILE A 2 2.17 26.07 -7.18
CA ILE A 2 2.32 24.75 -6.52
C ILE A 2 1.71 24.57 -5.11
N ARG A 3 0.42 24.21 -5.04
CA ARG A 3 -0.19 23.57 -3.86
C ARG A 3 -0.23 22.03 -3.93
N GLY A 4 0.24 21.42 -5.03
CA GLY A 4 0.20 19.96 -5.22
C GLY A 4 1.45 19.19 -4.76
N GLY A 5 2.61 19.85 -4.68
CA GLY A 5 3.89 19.13 -4.56
C GLY A 5 4.15 18.39 -3.25
N SER A 6 3.46 18.69 -2.15
CA SER A 6 3.62 17.94 -0.90
C SER A 6 2.72 16.71 -0.84
N THR A 7 1.51 16.80 -1.40
CA THR A 7 0.56 15.68 -1.42
C THR A 7 0.99 14.65 -2.45
N GLU A 8 1.38 15.08 -3.65
CA GLU A 8 1.90 14.21 -4.70
C GLU A 8 3.13 13.41 -4.24
N LYS A 9 4.07 14.08 -3.55
CA LYS A 9 5.22 13.39 -2.92
C LYS A 9 4.80 12.36 -1.88
N ALA A 10 3.79 12.66 -1.07
CA ALA A 10 3.30 11.74 -0.06
C ALA A 10 2.57 10.54 -0.68
N VAL A 11 1.83 10.75 -1.77
CA VAL A 11 1.18 9.67 -2.56
C VAL A 11 2.24 8.76 -3.15
N HIS A 12 3.19 9.32 -3.92
CA HIS A 12 4.26 8.51 -4.51
C HIS A 12 5.07 7.76 -3.47
N TRP A 13 5.40 8.41 -2.35
CA TRP A 13 6.11 7.73 -1.27
C TRP A 13 5.32 6.52 -0.74
N LEU A 14 4.01 6.66 -0.52
CA LEU A 14 3.17 5.60 0.02
C LEU A 14 3.01 4.44 -0.98
N GLU A 15 2.76 4.76 -2.25
CA GLU A 15 2.67 3.75 -3.32
C GLU A 15 3.98 2.99 -3.51
N ASP A 16 5.11 3.69 -3.54
CA ASP A 16 6.43 3.07 -3.70
C ASP A 16 6.78 2.21 -2.47
N TRP A 17 6.45 2.68 -1.26
CA TRP A 17 6.63 1.92 -0.04
C TRP A 17 5.78 0.65 -0.05
N ALA A 18 4.49 0.74 -0.40
CA ALA A 18 3.60 -0.41 -0.48
C ALA A 18 4.12 -1.43 -1.51
N LYS A 19 4.51 -0.98 -2.70
CA LYS A 19 5.08 -1.84 -3.74
C LYS A 19 6.33 -2.59 -3.32
N SER A 20 7.15 -2.04 -2.41
CA SER A 20 8.38 -2.70 -1.96
C SER A 20 8.20 -3.61 -0.75
N HIS A 21 7.10 -3.48 0.00
CA HIS A 21 6.90 -4.23 1.26
C HIS A 21 5.75 -5.24 1.18
N ILE A 22 4.74 -4.97 0.35
CA ILE A 22 3.61 -5.88 0.18
C ILE A 22 3.99 -6.98 -0.79
N GLN A 23 3.85 -8.21 -0.33
CA GLN A 23 3.99 -9.43 -1.10
C GLN A 23 2.71 -10.23 -0.96
N ALA A 24 2.31 -10.94 -2.02
CA ALA A 24 1.21 -11.90 -1.92
C ALA A 24 1.66 -13.02 -0.96
N LEU A 25 1.00 -13.10 0.20
CA LEU A 25 1.24 -14.11 1.22
C LEU A 25 -0.07 -14.83 1.50
N ASP A 26 -0.01 -16.14 1.71
CA ASP A 26 -1.17 -17.01 2.03
C ASP A 26 -1.71 -16.84 3.48
N GLU A 27 -1.38 -15.74 4.16
CA GLU A 27 -1.79 -15.52 5.56
C GLU A 27 -3.01 -14.62 5.68
N ASP A 28 -3.43 -14.34 6.92
CA ASP A 28 -4.56 -13.47 7.23
C ASP A 28 -4.28 -12.02 6.81
N GLU A 29 -4.86 -11.61 5.68
CA GLU A 29 -4.69 -10.28 5.08
C GLU A 29 -5.03 -9.13 6.04
N GLU A 30 -5.98 -9.32 6.97
CA GLU A 30 -6.34 -8.27 7.93
C GLU A 30 -5.24 -8.02 8.97
N VAL A 31 -4.63 -9.10 9.48
CA VAL A 31 -3.52 -9.02 10.43
C VAL A 31 -2.29 -8.44 9.75
N GLN A 32 -2.01 -8.87 8.52
CA GLN A 32 -0.90 -8.32 7.73
C GLN A 32 -1.10 -6.84 7.40
N ALA A 33 -2.30 -6.44 6.98
CA ALA A 33 -2.62 -5.05 6.69
C ALA A 33 -2.41 -4.14 7.92
N GLU A 34 -2.75 -4.62 9.13
CA GLU A 34 -2.52 -3.89 10.37
C GLU A 34 -1.03 -3.76 10.72
N ALA A 35 -0.25 -4.84 10.54
CA ALA A 35 1.19 -4.82 10.73
C ALA A 35 1.88 -3.85 9.74
N LEU A 36 1.57 -3.98 8.44
CA LEU A 36 2.09 -3.11 7.39
C LEU A 36 1.70 -1.65 7.60
N ALA A 37 0.47 -1.38 8.03
CA ALA A 37 0.05 -0.02 8.36
C ALA A 37 0.86 0.56 9.53
N THR A 38 1.17 -0.24 10.55
CA THR A 38 2.01 0.18 11.67
C THR A 38 3.44 0.49 11.21
N GLU A 39 4.02 -0.37 10.37
CA GLU A 39 5.36 -0.20 9.80
C GLU A 39 5.46 1.02 8.89
N ALA A 40 4.53 1.17 7.95
CA ALA A 40 4.46 2.32 7.05
C ALA A 40 4.29 3.63 7.82
N HIS A 41 3.48 3.63 8.87
CA HIS A 41 3.32 4.80 9.72
C HIS A 41 4.65 5.18 10.40
N ALA A 42 5.38 4.22 10.98
CA ALA A 42 6.69 4.45 11.58
C ALA A 42 7.71 4.98 10.55
N ALA A 43 7.81 4.33 9.38
CA ALA A 43 8.70 4.73 8.30
C ALA A 43 8.37 6.15 7.77
N SER A 44 7.09 6.52 7.73
CA SER A 44 6.67 7.85 7.30
C SER A 44 7.14 8.97 8.23
N ILE A 45 7.25 8.70 9.54
CA ILE A 45 7.76 9.66 10.52
C ILE A 45 9.24 9.92 10.26
N GLU A 46 10.03 8.87 10.04
CA GLU A 46 11.46 8.97 9.73
C GLU A 46 11.68 9.70 8.39
N ALA A 47 10.86 9.38 7.38
CA ALA A 47 10.86 10.02 6.07
C ALA A 47 10.27 11.44 6.06
N LYS A 48 9.69 11.90 7.19
CA LYS A 48 8.98 13.18 7.34
C LYS A 48 7.85 13.36 6.30
N VAL A 49 7.12 12.28 6.04
CA VAL A 49 5.99 12.23 5.11
C VAL A 49 4.68 12.30 5.88
N TYR A 50 3.75 13.14 5.42
CA TYR A 50 2.42 13.26 6.02
C TYR A 50 1.37 12.42 5.28
N LEU A 51 1.20 11.17 5.73
CA LEU A 51 0.33 10.18 5.10
C LEU A 51 -1.15 10.59 5.04
N GLY A 52 -1.63 11.40 5.97
CA GLY A 52 -3.03 11.85 5.96
C GLY A 52 -3.43 12.60 4.69
N SER A 53 -2.48 13.27 4.03
CA SER A 53 -2.72 13.92 2.74
C SER A 53 -2.76 12.94 1.57
N ALA A 54 -1.90 11.91 1.60
CA ALA A 54 -1.88 10.85 0.61
C ALA A 54 -3.15 10.00 0.67
N LEU A 55 -3.53 9.52 1.86
CA LEU A 55 -4.74 8.71 2.07
C LEU A 55 -5.99 9.45 1.57
N ARG A 56 -6.13 10.74 1.88
CA ARG A 56 -7.26 11.54 1.40
C ARG A 56 -7.26 11.72 -0.13
N ALA A 57 -6.09 11.88 -0.74
CA ALA A 57 -5.96 12.02 -2.19
C ALA A 57 -6.28 10.69 -2.91
N LEU A 58 -5.91 9.57 -2.30
CA LEU A 58 -6.17 8.22 -2.80
C LEU A 58 -7.60 7.72 -2.45
N GLY A 59 -8.31 8.39 -1.54
CA GLY A 59 -9.70 8.06 -1.18
C GLY A 59 -9.84 7.11 0.02
N TYR A 60 -8.76 6.78 0.71
CA TYR A 60 -8.78 5.90 1.88
C TYR A 60 -8.99 6.67 3.18
N LYS A 61 -9.73 6.07 4.11
CA LYS A 61 -9.98 6.66 5.44
C LYS A 61 -8.82 6.47 6.39
N ASN A 62 -8.12 5.34 6.27
CA ASN A 62 -7.01 4.97 7.12
C ASN A 62 -6.00 4.12 6.33
N LEU A 63 -4.83 3.92 6.93
CA LEU A 63 -3.72 3.23 6.30
C LEU A 63 -3.95 1.71 6.20
N LYS A 64 -4.68 1.10 7.15
CA LYS A 64 -5.04 -0.33 7.10
C LYS A 64 -5.89 -0.62 5.86
N ASP A 65 -6.91 0.19 5.60
CA ASP A 65 -7.79 0.02 4.42
C ASP A 65 -6.97 0.07 3.12
N PHE A 66 -5.99 0.97 3.04
CA PHE A 66 -5.08 1.06 1.89
C PHE A 66 -4.19 -0.20 1.78
N MET A 67 -3.60 -0.66 2.88
CA MET A 67 -2.75 -1.86 2.86
C MET A 67 -3.54 -3.14 2.50
N LEU A 68 -4.79 -3.23 2.95
CA LEU A 68 -5.66 -4.35 2.63
C LEU A 68 -5.98 -4.41 1.13
N ASP A 69 -6.34 -3.27 0.53
CA ASP A 69 -6.63 -3.20 -0.90
C ASP A 69 -5.42 -3.56 -1.76
N GLU A 70 -4.22 -3.10 -1.37
CA GLU A 70 -2.97 -3.47 -2.03
C GLU A 70 -2.64 -4.96 -1.86
N LEU A 71 -2.86 -5.55 -0.67
CA LEU A 71 -2.67 -6.99 -0.44
C LEU A 71 -3.58 -7.83 -1.34
N THR A 72 -4.88 -7.52 -1.37
CA THR A 72 -5.86 -8.22 -2.20
C THR A 72 -5.50 -8.09 -3.69
N SER A 73 -5.11 -6.90 -4.15
CA SER A 73 -4.65 -6.71 -5.54
C SER A 73 -3.44 -7.58 -5.89
N ARG A 74 -2.50 -7.77 -4.95
CA ARG A 74 -1.33 -8.63 -5.17
C ARG A 74 -1.69 -10.11 -5.15
N ALA A 75 -2.61 -10.52 -4.28
CA ALA A 75 -3.12 -11.89 -4.25
C ALA A 75 -3.83 -12.24 -5.56
N ASP A 76 -4.64 -11.32 -6.10
CA ASP A 76 -5.30 -11.49 -7.39
C ASP A 76 -4.29 -11.58 -8.56
N ASP A 77 -3.29 -10.68 -8.60
CA ASP A 77 -2.22 -10.72 -9.62
C ASP A 77 -1.45 -12.06 -9.58
N GLU A 78 -1.16 -12.57 -8.38
CA GLU A 78 -0.45 -13.84 -8.20
C GLU A 78 -1.32 -15.04 -8.57
N ALA A 79 -2.62 -15.02 -8.23
CA ALA A 79 -3.57 -16.04 -8.65
C ALA A 79 -3.69 -16.12 -10.19
N GLU A 80 -3.78 -14.97 -10.86
CA GLU A 80 -3.81 -14.90 -12.33
C GLU A 80 -2.51 -15.44 -12.94
N ARG A 81 -1.35 -15.12 -12.35
CA ARG A 81 -0.06 -15.68 -12.80
C ARG A 81 -0.03 -17.21 -12.71
N LEU A 82 -0.49 -17.77 -11.59
CA LEU A 82 -0.52 -19.21 -11.35
C LEU A 82 -1.50 -19.93 -12.30
N GLU A 83 -2.66 -19.33 -12.59
CA GLU A 83 -3.63 -19.87 -13.56
C GLU A 83 -3.02 -19.93 -14.96
N ASN A 84 -2.39 -18.85 -15.42
CA ASN A 84 -1.73 -18.80 -16.74
C ASN A 84 -0.57 -19.82 -16.87
N GLU A 85 0.17 -20.08 -15.79
CA GLU A 85 1.23 -21.09 -15.75
C GLU A 85 0.69 -22.52 -15.75
N ALA A 86 -0.48 -22.76 -15.17
CA ALA A 86 -1.12 -24.09 -15.16
C ALA A 86 -1.76 -24.45 -16.52
N GLU A 87 -2.14 -23.46 -17.32
CA GLU A 87 -2.73 -23.64 -18.64
C GLU A 87 -1.71 -23.73 -19.80
N SER A 88 -0.44 -23.41 -19.55
CA SER A 88 0.66 -23.40 -20.53
C SER A 88 1.43 -24.72 -20.61
#